data_AF-A0A378RNG1-F1
#
_entry.id   AF-A0A378RNG1-F1
#
_cell.length_a   1.000
_cell.length_b   1.000
_cell.length_c   1.000
_cell.angle_alpha   90.00
_cell.angle_beta   90.00
_cell.angle_gamma   90.00
#
_symmetry.space_group_name_H-M   'P 1'
#
loop_
_entity.id
_entity.type
_entity.pdbx_description
1 polymer ?
#
loop_
_entity_poly.entity_id
_entity_poly.type
_entity_poly.pdbx_seq_one_letter_code
_entity_poly.pdbx_strand_id
1 'polypeptide(L)'
;MTIPTITFQNSGYFSKLMVDYLNQAEKLKPLYQHFPTLANFKLQIEAKQQHFSTEKRRVLHDALVEQYQGIDLSAATQQNIALLREGNTFTITTGHQLNLFTGPLYFLYKIVSTINLTVELKQQYPAYNFVPVFWMATEDHDFEEINHFYFQDKKICWDQESKGPVGRLSTATLDKVYEVFKGQLNAGDNAKKLKILFEESYLKHDNLADATRYLANALFEFYGLVIVDGDHAQLKSLFAPSIQQELLQQNAIQEVEKTYAILEDYFVQVTPRDINLFYIQDQLRERIIWDQNRFKINNTTLSFSKEEILAELSNHPERFSPNVILRPLYQETILPNLCYIGGGGELAYWLQLKPVFDLHQVDFPMLLLRNSVLLATEKQVKKLDKLQLTWSDVFAPAEVLLQKKSAELSDVSFDFDAQRQVLQQQFDQLRALAQQTDASFIGAVNAQEKKQIKGLDHLEKRLQKAEKKKNKEVLDRILAIQLELFPKNSLQERYYNFAQFYQETGDDLIQKLVEQLRPLDHDFDIITL
;
A
#
# COMPACT_ATOMS: atom_id res chain seq x y z
N MET A 1 6.43 28.83 -1.86
CA MET A 1 7.21 28.23 -2.97
C MET A 1 6.23 27.58 -3.94
N THR A 2 6.44 27.65 -5.25
CA THR A 2 5.79 26.71 -6.19
C THR A 2 6.33 25.31 -5.85
N ILE A 3 5.46 24.36 -5.55
CA ILE A 3 5.85 22.98 -5.22
C ILE A 3 6.27 22.33 -6.55
N PRO A 4 7.56 22.03 -6.78
CA PRO A 4 7.93 21.25 -7.95
C PRO A 4 7.32 19.85 -7.79
N THR A 5 6.67 19.36 -8.85
CA THR A 5 6.06 18.04 -8.88
C THR A 5 7.10 16.96 -8.62
N ILE A 6 6.91 16.17 -7.56
CA ILE A 6 7.73 14.98 -7.26
C ILE A 6 6.99 13.78 -7.82
N THR A 7 7.43 13.24 -8.96
CA THR A 7 6.80 12.03 -9.50
C THR A 7 7.14 10.82 -8.65
N PHE A 8 6.33 9.76 -8.70
CA PHE A 8 6.66 8.50 -8.03
C PHE A 8 8.02 7.95 -8.47
N GLN A 9 8.35 8.03 -9.76
CA GLN A 9 9.61 7.57 -10.34
C GLN A 9 10.84 8.29 -9.75
N ASN A 10 10.70 9.59 -9.46
CA ASN A 10 11.80 10.43 -8.99
C ASN A 10 11.86 10.58 -7.46
N SER A 11 10.83 10.12 -6.74
CA SER A 11 10.75 10.22 -5.28
C SER A 11 11.78 9.35 -4.54
N GLY A 12 12.29 8.29 -5.17
CA GLY A 12 13.23 7.33 -4.56
C GLY A 12 12.59 6.29 -3.63
N TYR A 13 11.26 6.27 -3.47
CA TYR A 13 10.56 5.38 -2.54
C TYR A 13 9.84 4.19 -3.17
N PHE A 14 9.74 4.14 -4.49
CA PHE A 14 9.02 3.07 -5.20
C PHE A 14 10.00 2.04 -5.76
N SER A 15 9.59 0.77 -5.73
CA SER A 15 10.39 -0.33 -6.26
C SER A 15 10.55 -0.22 -7.77
N LYS A 16 11.60 -0.86 -8.31
CA LYS A 16 11.81 -0.95 -9.75
C LYS A 16 10.57 -1.49 -10.50
N LEU A 17 9.86 -2.46 -9.93
CA LEU A 17 8.64 -3.02 -10.53
C LEU A 17 7.55 -1.96 -10.67
N MET A 18 7.34 -1.14 -9.64
CA MET A 18 6.33 -0.08 -9.69
C MET A 18 6.71 1.01 -10.68
N VAL A 19 7.99 1.40 -10.72
CA VAL A 19 8.50 2.37 -11.71
C VAL A 19 8.28 1.84 -13.13
N ASP A 20 8.65 0.59 -13.41
CA ASP A 20 8.47 -0.01 -14.73
C ASP A 20 6.98 -0.19 -15.08
N TYR A 21 6.11 -0.48 -14.10
CA TYR A 21 4.67 -0.56 -14.29
C TYR A 21 4.06 0.81 -14.67
N LEU A 22 4.41 1.87 -13.93
CA LEU A 22 3.95 3.24 -14.22
C LEU A 22 4.47 3.73 -15.58
N ASN A 23 5.67 3.30 -15.97
CA ASN A 23 6.25 3.57 -17.29
C ASN A 23 5.69 2.65 -18.39
N GLN A 24 4.74 1.76 -18.08
CA GLN A 24 4.13 0.80 -19.00
C GLN A 24 5.15 -0.03 -19.78
N ALA A 25 6.21 -0.47 -19.11
CA ALA A 25 7.28 -1.25 -19.72
C ALA A 25 6.71 -2.48 -20.47
N GLU A 26 7.13 -2.66 -21.73
CA GLU A 26 6.60 -3.70 -22.62
C GLU A 26 6.59 -5.09 -21.98
N LYS A 27 7.64 -5.43 -21.21
CA LYS A 27 7.76 -6.74 -20.56
C LYS A 27 6.67 -7.02 -19.52
N LEU A 28 6.05 -5.99 -18.93
CA LEU A 28 5.00 -6.15 -17.92
C LEU A 28 3.59 -6.20 -18.51
N LYS A 29 3.39 -5.82 -19.78
CA LYS A 29 2.06 -5.80 -20.41
C LYS A 29 1.30 -7.14 -20.34
N PRO A 30 1.94 -8.32 -20.42
CA PRO A 30 1.23 -9.60 -20.24
C PRO A 30 0.64 -9.81 -18.83
N LEU A 31 1.08 -9.04 -17.83
CA LEU A 31 0.70 -9.20 -16.42
C LEU A 31 -0.52 -8.36 -16.00
N TYR A 32 -1.10 -7.59 -16.90
CA TYR A 32 -2.33 -6.83 -16.66
C TYR A 32 -3.12 -6.65 -17.97
N GLN A 33 -4.40 -6.30 -17.88
CA GLN A 33 -5.25 -6.14 -19.07
C GLN A 33 -5.18 -4.72 -19.63
N HIS A 34 -5.45 -3.72 -18.79
CA HIS A 34 -5.47 -2.31 -19.16
C HIS A 34 -4.74 -1.48 -18.10
N PHE A 35 -4.00 -0.46 -18.53
CA PHE A 35 -3.42 0.56 -17.64
C PHE A 35 -4.52 1.57 -17.26
N PRO A 36 -4.60 2.06 -16.01
CA PRO A 36 -5.68 2.94 -15.55
C PRO A 36 -5.59 4.35 -16.16
N THR A 37 -6.10 4.50 -17.38
CA THR A 37 -6.34 5.81 -18.02
C THR A 37 -7.84 6.02 -18.15
N LEU A 38 -8.29 7.28 -18.15
CA LEU A 38 -9.71 7.60 -18.37
C LEU A 38 -10.28 6.91 -19.60
N ALA A 39 -9.54 6.86 -20.70
CA ALA A 39 -9.96 6.19 -21.93
C ALA A 39 -10.16 4.67 -21.74
N ASN A 40 -9.23 4.00 -21.04
CA ASN A 40 -9.29 2.56 -20.82
C ASN A 40 -10.43 2.14 -19.89
N PHE A 41 -10.94 3.02 -19.02
CA PHE A 41 -12.14 2.73 -18.22
C PHE A 41 -13.36 2.39 -19.08
N LYS A 42 -13.48 2.96 -20.29
CA LYS A 42 -14.59 2.61 -21.19
C LYS A 42 -14.56 1.13 -21.59
N LEU A 43 -13.37 0.61 -21.91
CA LEU A 43 -13.16 -0.81 -22.25
C LEU A 43 -13.46 -1.71 -21.04
N GLN A 44 -12.98 -1.31 -19.86
CA GLN A 44 -13.22 -2.06 -18.63
C GLN A 44 -14.70 -2.10 -18.24
N ILE A 45 -15.43 -0.99 -18.40
CA ILE A 45 -16.88 -0.90 -18.18
C ILE A 45 -17.61 -1.89 -19.09
N GLU A 46 -17.28 -1.90 -20.38
CA GLU A 46 -17.93 -2.76 -21.36
C GLU A 46 -17.69 -4.25 -21.08
N ALA A 47 -16.45 -4.63 -20.75
CA ALA A 47 -16.13 -6.00 -20.36
C ALA A 47 -16.89 -6.41 -19.09
N LYS A 48 -16.79 -5.62 -18.01
CA LYS A 48 -17.43 -5.94 -16.73
C LYS A 48 -18.95 -5.97 -16.83
N GLN A 49 -19.56 -5.13 -17.68
CA GLN A 49 -21.01 -5.12 -17.93
C GLN A 49 -21.49 -6.43 -18.55
N GLN A 50 -20.69 -7.03 -19.43
CA GLN A 50 -21.04 -8.27 -20.12
C GLN A 50 -20.90 -9.50 -19.20
N HIS A 51 -19.90 -9.50 -18.32
CA HIS A 51 -19.58 -10.69 -17.51
C HIS A 51 -20.17 -10.68 -16.09
N PHE A 52 -20.54 -9.51 -15.54
CA PHE A 52 -21.06 -9.44 -14.16
C PHE A 52 -22.59 -9.57 -14.09
N SER A 53 -23.07 -10.71 -13.59
CA SER A 53 -24.49 -11.08 -13.63
C SER A 53 -25.37 -10.34 -12.62
N THR A 54 -26.68 -10.24 -12.95
CA THR A 54 -27.71 -9.69 -12.05
C THR A 54 -27.79 -10.45 -10.72
N GLU A 55 -27.56 -11.77 -10.72
CA GLU A 55 -27.60 -12.57 -9.50
C GLU A 55 -26.46 -12.19 -8.54
N LYS A 56 -25.23 -12.01 -9.05
CA LYS A 56 -24.10 -11.53 -8.24
C LYS A 56 -24.39 -10.17 -7.62
N ARG A 57 -25.01 -9.25 -8.38
CA ARG A 57 -25.44 -7.92 -7.89
C ARG A 57 -26.45 -8.02 -6.75
N ARG A 58 -27.45 -8.90 -6.90
CA ARG A 58 -28.48 -9.14 -5.88
C ARG A 58 -27.85 -9.66 -4.59
N VAL A 59 -27.02 -10.70 -4.68
CA VAL A 59 -26.33 -11.30 -3.53
C VAL A 59 -25.40 -10.28 -2.84
N LEU A 60 -24.63 -9.50 -3.61
CA LEU A 60 -23.79 -8.42 -3.06
C LEU A 60 -24.62 -7.40 -2.28
N HIS A 61 -25.68 -6.89 -2.88
CA HIS A 61 -26.55 -5.91 -2.24
C HIS A 61 -27.17 -6.46 -0.95
N ASP A 62 -27.72 -7.67 -1.00
CA ASP A 62 -28.44 -8.27 0.13
C ASP A 62 -27.48 -8.51 1.31
N ALA A 63 -26.25 -8.99 1.03
CA ALA A 63 -25.20 -9.12 2.04
C ALA A 63 -24.78 -7.76 2.64
N LEU A 64 -24.71 -6.69 1.83
CA LEU A 64 -24.40 -5.36 2.35
C LEU A 64 -25.52 -4.81 3.24
N VAL A 65 -26.78 -4.97 2.84
CA VAL A 65 -27.91 -4.57 3.70
C VAL A 65 -27.87 -5.28 5.05
N GLU A 66 -27.48 -6.56 5.08
CA GLU A 66 -27.27 -7.31 6.32
C GLU A 66 -26.08 -6.77 7.13
N GLN A 67 -24.92 -6.59 6.51
CA GLN A 67 -23.70 -6.07 7.17
C GLN A 67 -23.87 -4.68 7.77
N TYR A 68 -24.78 -3.87 7.25
CA TYR A 68 -25.04 -2.52 7.74
C TYR A 68 -26.19 -2.43 8.76
N GLN A 69 -26.76 -3.56 9.19
CA GLN A 69 -27.77 -3.54 10.25
C GLN A 69 -27.19 -2.97 11.55
N GLY A 70 -27.90 -1.99 12.14
CA GLY A 70 -27.48 -1.35 13.39
C GLY A 70 -26.41 -0.27 13.25
N ILE A 71 -26.00 0.08 12.02
CA ILE A 71 -25.11 1.20 11.74
C ILE A 71 -25.92 2.34 11.13
N ASP A 72 -25.75 3.55 11.67
CA ASP A 72 -26.33 4.76 11.07
C ASP A 72 -25.65 5.06 9.73
N LEU A 73 -26.46 5.10 8.67
CA LEU A 73 -26.01 5.34 7.31
C LEU A 73 -26.33 6.76 6.87
N SER A 74 -25.37 7.42 6.24
CA SER A 74 -25.66 8.61 5.46
C SER A 74 -26.54 8.27 4.25
N ALA A 75 -27.28 9.26 3.76
CA ALA A 75 -28.06 9.13 2.53
C ALA A 75 -27.18 8.73 1.33
N ALA A 76 -25.93 9.20 1.29
CA ALA A 76 -24.97 8.89 0.22
C ALA A 76 -24.58 7.41 0.24
N THR A 77 -24.24 6.85 1.40
CA THR A 77 -23.88 5.43 1.53
C THR A 77 -25.08 4.54 1.23
N GLN A 78 -26.26 4.88 1.75
CA GLN A 78 -27.49 4.13 1.46
C GLN A 78 -27.82 4.11 -0.03
N GLN A 79 -27.68 5.26 -0.71
CA GLN A 79 -27.88 5.35 -2.16
C GLN A 79 -26.86 4.50 -2.92
N ASN A 80 -25.59 4.53 -2.52
CA ASN A 80 -24.54 3.73 -3.17
C ASN A 80 -24.78 2.23 -3.02
N ILE A 81 -25.20 1.76 -1.84
CA ILE A 81 -25.60 0.36 -1.64
C ILE A 81 -26.75 0.00 -2.58
N ALA A 82 -27.79 0.82 -2.65
CA ALA A 82 -28.94 0.58 -3.53
C ALA A 82 -28.54 0.50 -5.02
N LEU A 83 -27.66 1.42 -5.47
CA LEU A 83 -27.18 1.48 -6.86
C LEU A 83 -26.45 0.22 -7.31
N LEU A 84 -25.85 -0.58 -6.40
CA LEU A 84 -25.13 -1.80 -6.77
C LEU A 84 -26.02 -2.87 -7.42
N ARG A 85 -27.35 -2.79 -7.23
CA ARG A 85 -28.33 -3.63 -7.94
C ARG A 85 -28.42 -3.31 -9.44
N GLU A 86 -28.09 -2.08 -9.83
CA GLU A 86 -28.27 -1.60 -11.20
C GLU A 86 -27.17 -2.11 -12.13
N GLY A 87 -27.54 -2.53 -13.34
CA GLY A 87 -26.63 -3.12 -14.32
C GLY A 87 -25.58 -2.15 -14.90
N ASN A 88 -25.77 -0.84 -14.72
CA ASN A 88 -24.85 0.23 -15.14
C ASN A 88 -24.01 0.79 -13.97
N THR A 89 -24.03 0.14 -12.81
CA THR A 89 -23.22 0.51 -11.65
C THR A 89 -22.00 -0.37 -11.52
N PHE A 90 -20.85 0.24 -11.24
CA PHE A 90 -19.57 -0.42 -11.03
C PHE A 90 -18.89 0.09 -9.77
N THR A 91 -17.91 -0.68 -9.27
CA THR A 91 -17.13 -0.27 -8.10
C THR A 91 -15.72 0.17 -8.50
N ILE A 92 -15.14 1.00 -7.66
CA ILE A 92 -13.69 1.19 -7.54
C ILE A 92 -13.34 0.73 -6.13
N THR A 93 -12.37 -0.16 -6.02
CA THR A 93 -12.12 -0.86 -4.75
C THR A 93 -10.70 -0.59 -4.28
N THR A 94 -10.57 -0.24 -3.00
CA THR A 94 -9.31 -0.42 -2.27
C THR A 94 -9.55 -1.38 -1.11
N GLY A 95 -8.48 -1.90 -0.54
CA GLY A 95 -8.56 -2.78 0.61
C GLY A 95 -7.45 -2.52 1.62
N HIS A 96 -7.73 -2.88 2.86
CA HIS A 96 -6.72 -2.90 3.91
C HIS A 96 -7.09 -3.85 5.05
N GLN A 97 -6.10 -4.16 5.88
CA GLN A 97 -6.31 -4.88 7.13
C GLN A 97 -6.98 -3.98 8.16
N LEU A 98 -7.52 -4.61 9.20
CA LEU A 98 -8.28 -3.96 10.28
C LEU A 98 -7.32 -3.31 11.28
N ASN A 99 -6.45 -2.44 10.79
CA ASN A 99 -5.48 -1.74 11.61
C ASN A 99 -6.18 -0.93 12.69
N LEU A 100 -5.68 -1.05 13.91
CA LEU A 100 -6.19 -0.31 15.05
C LEU A 100 -6.12 1.20 14.82
N PHE A 101 -7.23 1.88 15.07
CA PHE A 101 -7.38 3.33 14.95
C PHE A 101 -7.03 3.85 13.56
N THR A 102 -7.34 3.07 12.50
CA THR A 102 -6.93 3.24 11.09
C THR A 102 -5.46 2.90 10.78
N GLY A 103 -4.63 2.68 11.79
CA GLY A 103 -3.20 2.43 11.64
C GLY A 103 -2.47 3.55 10.89
N PRO A 104 -1.69 3.23 9.84
CA PRO A 104 -0.92 4.22 9.11
C PRO A 104 -1.82 5.12 8.25
N LEU A 105 -1.39 6.38 8.09
CA LEU A 105 -2.04 7.42 7.28
C LEU A 105 -2.48 6.96 5.88
N TYR A 106 -1.74 6.05 5.23
CA TYR A 106 -2.12 5.58 3.90
C TYR A 106 -3.47 4.84 3.87
N PHE A 107 -4.02 4.42 5.02
CA PHE A 107 -5.42 3.98 5.12
C PHE A 107 -6.38 5.04 4.57
N LEU A 108 -6.23 6.31 5.01
CA LEU A 108 -7.04 7.42 4.52
C LEU A 108 -6.78 7.65 3.03
N TYR A 109 -5.51 7.63 2.60
CA TYR A 109 -5.15 7.99 1.23
C TYR A 109 -5.69 6.98 0.21
N LYS A 110 -5.68 5.69 0.56
CA LYS A 110 -6.33 4.64 -0.23
C LYS A 110 -7.81 4.96 -0.46
N ILE A 111 -8.53 5.22 0.62
CA ILE A 111 -9.98 5.48 0.57
C ILE A 111 -10.29 6.76 -0.19
N VAL A 112 -9.56 7.84 0.06
CA VAL A 112 -9.73 9.11 -0.66
C VAL A 112 -9.41 8.94 -2.15
N SER A 113 -8.36 8.20 -2.51
CA SER A 113 -8.05 7.90 -3.93
C SER A 113 -9.23 7.19 -4.61
N THR A 114 -9.86 6.24 -3.91
CA THR A 114 -11.04 5.52 -4.37
C THR A 114 -12.24 6.45 -4.58
N ILE A 115 -12.54 7.31 -3.61
CA ILE A 115 -13.62 8.30 -3.69
C ILE A 115 -13.38 9.27 -4.85
N ASN A 116 -12.17 9.80 -4.98
CA ASN A 116 -11.87 10.79 -6.02
C ASN A 116 -11.97 10.17 -7.42
N LEU A 117 -11.53 8.91 -7.58
CA LEU A 117 -11.66 8.23 -8.86
C LEU A 117 -13.13 7.97 -9.24
N THR A 118 -14.02 7.66 -8.29
CA THR A 118 -15.44 7.51 -8.63
C THR A 118 -16.07 8.82 -9.08
N VAL A 119 -15.68 9.95 -8.47
CA VAL A 119 -16.12 11.29 -8.87
C VAL A 119 -15.63 11.61 -10.28
N GLU A 120 -14.35 11.40 -10.58
CA GLU A 120 -13.77 11.67 -11.89
C GLU A 120 -14.42 10.81 -12.99
N LEU A 121 -14.65 9.51 -12.71
CA LEU A 121 -15.33 8.62 -13.63
C LEU A 121 -16.79 8.99 -13.84
N LYS A 122 -17.50 9.44 -12.79
CA LYS A 122 -18.90 9.90 -12.93
C LYS A 122 -19.01 11.13 -13.83
N GLN A 123 -18.04 12.04 -13.75
CA GLN A 123 -17.97 13.21 -14.63
C GLN A 123 -17.69 12.80 -16.08
N GLN A 124 -16.73 11.89 -16.30
CA GLN A 124 -16.37 11.42 -17.64
C GLN A 124 -17.45 10.53 -18.29
N TYR A 125 -18.15 9.73 -17.48
CA TYR A 125 -19.10 8.70 -17.93
C TYR A 125 -20.45 8.83 -17.20
N PRO A 126 -21.23 9.90 -17.45
CA PRO A 126 -22.42 10.23 -16.66
C PRO A 126 -23.56 9.19 -16.73
N ALA A 127 -23.59 8.37 -17.77
CA ALA A 127 -24.56 7.29 -17.98
C ALA A 127 -24.38 6.09 -17.02
N TYR A 128 -23.25 6.01 -16.34
CA TYR A 128 -22.89 4.92 -15.43
C TYR A 128 -22.77 5.45 -13.99
N ASN A 129 -22.81 4.56 -13.02
CA ASN A 129 -22.59 4.89 -11.61
C ASN A 129 -21.33 4.21 -11.09
N PHE A 130 -20.63 4.88 -10.17
CA PHE A 130 -19.36 4.42 -9.63
C PHE A 130 -19.43 4.49 -8.11
N VAL A 131 -19.29 3.35 -7.44
CA VAL A 131 -19.39 3.23 -5.99
C VAL A 131 -18.00 3.03 -5.39
N PRO A 132 -17.55 3.91 -4.47
CA PRO A 132 -16.27 3.73 -3.79
C PRO A 132 -16.40 2.61 -2.76
N VAL A 133 -15.54 1.59 -2.85
CA VAL A 133 -15.57 0.41 -1.99
C VAL A 133 -14.28 0.29 -1.17
N PHE A 134 -14.45 0.06 0.13
CA PHE A 134 -13.37 -0.36 1.03
C PHE A 134 -13.56 -1.83 1.43
N TRP A 135 -12.63 -2.69 0.99
CA TRP A 135 -12.57 -4.10 1.34
C TRP A 135 -11.85 -4.29 2.68
N MET A 136 -12.52 -4.90 3.65
CA MET A 136 -11.90 -5.27 4.92
C MET A 136 -11.24 -6.65 4.80
N ALA A 137 -9.94 -6.75 5.12
CA ALA A 137 -9.24 -8.03 5.20
C ALA A 137 -9.51 -8.75 6.54
N THR A 138 -10.79 -9.01 6.83
CA THR A 138 -11.28 -9.61 8.09
C THR A 138 -10.79 -11.05 8.30
N GLU A 139 -10.60 -11.77 7.20
CA GLU A 139 -10.18 -13.17 7.21
C GLU A 139 -8.68 -13.38 7.39
N ASP A 140 -7.86 -12.32 7.52
CA ASP A 140 -6.43 -12.45 7.79
C ASP A 140 -6.16 -12.90 9.23
N HIS A 141 -4.92 -13.25 9.54
CA HIS A 141 -4.47 -13.71 10.86
C HIS A 141 -3.25 -12.95 11.39
N ASP A 142 -2.69 -12.02 10.62
CA ASP A 142 -1.52 -11.25 11.02
C ASP A 142 -1.90 -10.17 12.04
N PHE A 143 -2.11 -10.61 13.28
CA PHE A 143 -2.48 -9.73 14.38
C PHE A 143 -1.37 -8.73 14.71
N GLU A 144 -0.10 -9.12 14.57
CA GLU A 144 1.05 -8.26 14.88
C GLU A 144 1.16 -7.06 13.94
N GLU A 145 0.71 -7.20 12.70
CA GLU A 145 0.63 -6.06 11.77
C GLU A 145 -0.42 -5.04 12.21
N ILE A 146 -1.55 -5.50 12.76
CA ILE A 146 -2.71 -4.64 13.04
C ILE A 146 -2.83 -4.16 14.49
N ASN A 147 -2.14 -4.81 15.43
CA ASN A 147 -2.32 -4.61 16.88
C ASN A 147 -1.75 -3.28 17.40
N HIS A 148 -1.25 -2.39 16.55
CA HIS A 148 -0.61 -1.17 17.00
C HIS A 148 -0.71 -0.02 16.00
N PHE A 149 -0.47 1.17 16.50
CA PHE A 149 -0.29 2.38 15.70
C PHE A 149 0.68 3.33 16.41
N TYR A 150 1.25 4.28 15.66
CA TYR A 150 2.11 5.31 16.21
C TYR A 150 1.39 6.64 16.27
N PHE A 151 1.31 7.21 17.46
CA PHE A 151 0.78 8.54 17.71
C PHE A 151 1.85 9.36 18.43
N GLN A 152 2.28 10.49 17.84
CA GLN A 152 3.34 11.35 18.39
C GLN A 152 4.61 10.56 18.74
N ASP A 153 5.09 9.74 17.81
CA ASP A 153 6.26 8.84 17.95
C ASP A 153 6.15 7.75 19.04
N LYS A 154 4.98 7.62 19.69
CA LYS A 154 4.73 6.58 20.69
C LYS A 154 3.93 5.44 20.06
N LYS A 155 4.43 4.21 20.23
CA LYS A 155 3.72 2.99 19.85
C LYS A 155 2.63 2.73 20.88
N ILE A 156 1.38 2.69 20.45
CA ILE A 156 0.25 2.23 21.26
C ILE A 156 -0.12 0.85 20.74
N CYS A 157 -0.14 -0.15 21.62
CA CYS A 157 -0.36 -1.55 21.27
C CYS A 157 -1.58 -2.12 21.98
N TRP A 158 -2.27 -3.02 21.31
CA TRP A 158 -3.25 -3.94 21.87
C TRP A 158 -2.58 -5.28 22.15
N ASP A 159 -2.23 -5.47 23.42
CA ASP A 159 -1.52 -6.67 23.88
C ASP A 159 -2.54 -7.76 24.25
N GLN A 160 -2.73 -8.73 23.36
CA GLN A 160 -3.48 -9.95 23.61
C GLN A 160 -3.00 -11.09 22.71
N GLU A 161 -3.21 -12.32 23.15
CA GLU A 161 -3.08 -13.47 22.26
C GLU A 161 -4.23 -13.47 21.24
N SER A 162 -3.91 -13.73 19.97
CA SER A 162 -4.88 -13.79 18.88
C SER A 162 -4.78 -15.13 18.16
N LYS A 163 -5.94 -15.73 17.87
CA LYS A 163 -6.08 -16.94 17.06
C LYS A 163 -7.23 -16.78 16.08
N GLY A 164 -7.05 -17.31 14.89
CA GLY A 164 -8.08 -17.29 13.85
C GLY A 164 -8.15 -15.97 13.10
N PRO A 165 -9.30 -15.70 12.46
CA PRO A 165 -9.51 -14.49 11.66
C PRO A 165 -9.55 -13.23 12.52
N VAL A 166 -8.80 -12.20 12.11
CA VAL A 166 -8.70 -10.94 12.86
C VAL A 166 -10.05 -10.22 13.00
N GLY A 167 -10.94 -10.34 12.01
CA GLY A 167 -12.28 -9.73 12.06
C GLY A 167 -13.17 -10.28 13.18
N ARG A 168 -12.96 -11.54 13.58
CA ARG A 168 -13.74 -12.21 14.64
C ARG A 168 -13.19 -11.97 16.04
N LEU A 169 -12.08 -11.24 16.17
CA LEU A 169 -11.49 -10.93 17.47
C LEU A 169 -12.42 -10.06 18.30
N SER A 170 -12.61 -10.43 19.56
CA SER A 170 -13.41 -9.64 20.49
C SER A 170 -12.71 -8.33 20.84
N THR A 171 -13.50 -7.26 20.92
CA THR A 171 -13.05 -5.90 21.29
C THR A 171 -13.01 -5.66 22.80
N ALA A 172 -13.40 -6.64 23.63
CA ALA A 172 -13.66 -6.47 25.05
C ALA A 172 -12.48 -5.90 25.88
N THR A 173 -11.25 -5.97 25.37
CA THR A 173 -10.02 -5.47 26.03
C THR A 173 -9.47 -4.18 25.40
N LEU A 174 -10.14 -3.62 24.38
CA LEU A 174 -9.74 -2.38 23.72
C LEU A 174 -9.98 -1.14 24.58
N ASP A 175 -10.75 -1.25 25.67
CA ASP A 175 -10.91 -0.20 26.68
C ASP A 175 -9.56 0.30 27.21
N LYS A 176 -8.62 -0.62 27.46
CA LYS A 176 -7.27 -0.30 27.91
C LYS A 176 -6.48 0.49 26.88
N VAL A 177 -6.60 0.10 25.61
CA VAL A 177 -5.94 0.78 24.48
C VAL A 177 -6.52 2.18 24.30
N TYR A 178 -7.84 2.30 24.37
CA TYR A 178 -8.56 3.56 24.33
C TYR A 178 -8.13 4.50 25.46
N GLU A 179 -8.02 4.03 26.70
CA GLU A 179 -7.60 4.88 27.83
C GLU A 179 -6.14 5.37 27.67
N VAL A 180 -5.23 4.53 27.17
CA VAL A 180 -3.85 4.94 26.84
C VAL A 180 -3.84 6.02 25.76
N PHE A 181 -4.62 5.84 24.69
CA PHE A 181 -4.73 6.81 23.61
C PHE A 181 -5.34 8.14 24.09
N LYS A 182 -6.46 8.06 24.81
CA LYS A 182 -7.19 9.20 25.39
C LYS A 182 -6.32 10.04 26.32
N GLY A 183 -5.42 9.41 27.08
CA GLY A 183 -4.44 10.08 27.95
C GLY A 183 -3.35 10.84 27.20
N GLN A 184 -3.12 10.55 25.91
CA GLN A 184 -2.13 11.23 25.07
C GLN A 184 -2.71 12.39 24.25
N LEU A 185 -4.03 12.46 24.12
CA LEU A 185 -4.70 13.53 23.39
C LEU A 185 -4.60 14.87 24.13
N ASN A 186 -4.39 15.94 23.36
CA ASN A 186 -4.43 17.31 23.88
C ASN A 186 -5.87 17.71 24.28
N ALA A 187 -6.00 18.86 24.94
CA ALA A 187 -7.31 19.50 25.13
C ALA A 187 -7.79 20.17 23.82
N GLY A 188 -9.10 20.21 23.60
CA GLY A 188 -9.71 20.86 22.43
C GLY A 188 -10.87 20.06 21.85
N ASP A 189 -11.62 20.66 20.93
CA ASP A 189 -12.82 20.02 20.36
C ASP A 189 -12.47 18.89 19.39
N ASN A 190 -11.39 19.01 18.61
CA ASN A 190 -10.89 17.91 17.75
C ASN A 190 -10.50 16.69 18.58
N ALA A 191 -9.86 16.89 19.74
CA ALA A 191 -9.53 15.80 20.65
C ALA A 191 -10.78 15.15 21.27
N LYS A 192 -11.84 15.92 21.55
CA LYS A 192 -13.13 15.35 21.98
C LYS A 192 -13.76 14.51 20.88
N LYS A 193 -13.75 14.98 19.63
CA LYS A 193 -14.24 14.22 18.47
C LYS A 193 -13.50 12.90 18.30
N LEU A 194 -12.17 12.90 18.38
CA LEU A 194 -11.37 11.66 18.32
C LEU A 194 -11.75 10.68 19.44
N LYS A 195 -11.95 11.17 20.67
CA LYS A 195 -12.37 10.33 21.80
C LYS A 195 -13.70 9.64 21.50
N ILE A 196 -14.71 10.43 21.08
CA ILE A 196 -16.04 9.91 20.74
C ILE A 196 -15.94 8.92 19.57
N LEU A 197 -15.25 9.27 18.49
CA LEU A 197 -15.11 8.41 17.32
C LEU A 197 -14.59 7.03 17.69
N PHE A 198 -13.50 6.95 18.46
CA PHE A 198 -12.91 5.67 18.80
C PHE A 198 -13.63 4.92 19.92
N GLU A 199 -14.25 5.64 20.86
CA GLU A 199 -15.12 5.03 21.87
C GLU A 199 -16.31 4.34 21.20
N GLU A 200 -17.01 5.04 20.32
CA GLU A 200 -18.13 4.47 19.56
C GLU A 200 -17.65 3.33 18.65
N SER A 201 -16.50 3.48 17.98
CA SER A 201 -15.97 2.44 17.09
C SER A 201 -15.56 1.16 17.82
N TYR A 202 -14.84 1.25 18.94
CA TYR A 202 -14.19 0.06 19.52
C TYR A 202 -14.84 -0.45 20.81
N LEU A 203 -15.63 0.38 21.51
CA LEU A 203 -16.23 0.00 22.80
C LEU A 203 -17.73 -0.30 22.72
N LYS A 204 -18.36 -0.13 21.54
CA LYS A 204 -19.79 -0.37 21.31
C LYS A 204 -20.09 -1.53 20.34
N HIS A 205 -19.06 -2.24 19.91
CA HIS A 205 -19.16 -3.37 18.99
C HIS A 205 -18.44 -4.57 19.59
N ASP A 206 -18.91 -5.79 19.33
CA ASP A 206 -18.40 -7.00 19.99
C ASP A 206 -17.13 -7.57 19.34
N ASN A 207 -16.91 -7.28 18.05
CA ASN A 207 -15.81 -7.80 17.25
C ASN A 207 -15.10 -6.71 16.41
N LEU A 208 -13.88 -7.02 15.97
CA LEU A 208 -13.02 -6.06 15.26
C LEU A 208 -13.56 -5.70 13.87
N ALA A 209 -14.26 -6.60 13.18
CA ALA A 209 -14.85 -6.33 11.87
C ALA A 209 -15.93 -5.24 11.96
N ASP A 210 -16.88 -5.37 12.88
CA ASP A 210 -17.93 -4.38 13.10
C ASP A 210 -17.38 -3.05 13.60
N ALA A 211 -16.40 -3.10 14.51
CA ALA A 211 -15.69 -1.91 14.99
C ALA A 211 -14.99 -1.15 13.86
N THR A 212 -14.31 -1.87 12.97
CA THR A 212 -13.62 -1.28 11.82
C THR A 212 -14.61 -0.74 10.79
N ARG A 213 -15.71 -1.45 10.56
CA ARG A 213 -16.79 -1.01 9.66
C ARG A 213 -17.39 0.31 10.14
N TYR A 214 -17.69 0.41 11.44
CA TYR A 214 -18.18 1.65 12.05
C TYR A 214 -17.17 2.79 11.89
N LEU A 215 -15.90 2.57 12.24
CA LEU A 215 -14.84 3.59 12.13
C LEU A 215 -14.72 4.13 10.70
N ALA A 216 -14.64 3.25 9.72
CA ALA A 216 -14.53 3.63 8.31
C ALA A 216 -15.79 4.34 7.80
N ASN A 217 -16.98 3.90 8.22
CA ASN A 217 -18.24 4.58 7.91
C ASN A 217 -18.23 6.00 8.49
N ALA A 218 -17.98 6.16 9.79
CA ALA A 218 -18.01 7.45 10.46
C ALA A 218 -17.00 8.47 9.88
N LEU A 219 -15.83 8.00 9.40
CA LEU A 219 -14.83 8.88 8.77
C LEU A 219 -15.21 9.33 7.35
N PHE A 220 -15.98 8.53 6.61
CA PHE A 220 -16.20 8.72 5.17
C PHE A 220 -17.67 8.71 4.74
N GLU A 221 -18.62 8.75 5.67
CA GLU A 221 -20.05 8.65 5.40
C GLU A 221 -20.54 9.75 4.43
N PHE A 222 -20.01 10.97 4.54
CA PHE A 222 -20.37 12.09 3.65
C PHE A 222 -19.96 11.85 2.19
N TYR A 223 -19.01 10.94 1.96
CA TYR A 223 -18.51 10.59 0.63
C TYR A 223 -19.12 9.28 0.11
N GLY A 224 -20.07 8.69 0.84
CA GLY A 224 -20.80 7.50 0.41
C GLY A 224 -19.95 6.23 0.31
N LEU A 225 -18.88 6.12 1.11
CA LEU A 225 -18.03 4.93 1.11
C LEU A 225 -18.84 3.68 1.49
N VAL A 226 -18.73 2.62 0.67
CA VAL A 226 -19.30 1.31 0.97
C VAL A 226 -18.19 0.38 1.49
N ILE A 227 -18.33 -0.08 2.72
CA ILE A 227 -17.43 -1.02 3.38
C ILE A 227 -17.98 -2.43 3.18
N VAL A 228 -17.13 -3.33 2.71
CA VAL A 228 -17.50 -4.72 2.41
C VAL A 228 -16.66 -5.66 3.26
N ASP A 229 -17.33 -6.56 3.98
CA ASP A 229 -16.73 -7.73 4.61
C ASP A 229 -16.91 -8.97 3.74
N GLY A 230 -15.81 -9.63 3.39
CA GLY A 230 -15.82 -10.85 2.59
C GLY A 230 -16.16 -12.11 3.37
N ASP A 231 -16.13 -12.08 4.71
CA ASP A 231 -16.45 -13.22 5.58
C ASP A 231 -17.97 -13.41 5.71
N HIS A 232 -18.63 -13.75 4.60
CA HIS A 232 -20.09 -13.87 4.51
C HIS A 232 -20.51 -15.06 3.65
N ALA A 233 -21.38 -15.93 4.19
CA ALA A 233 -21.76 -17.19 3.55
C ALA A 233 -22.34 -17.02 2.13
N GLN A 234 -23.23 -16.04 1.93
CA GLN A 234 -23.81 -15.78 0.61
C GLN A 234 -22.80 -15.22 -0.39
N LEU A 235 -21.80 -14.47 0.07
CA LEU A 235 -20.75 -13.96 -0.84
C LEU A 235 -19.80 -15.10 -1.22
N LYS A 236 -19.45 -15.95 -0.25
CA LYS A 236 -18.59 -17.12 -0.46
C LYS A 236 -19.23 -18.17 -1.35
N SER A 237 -20.56 -18.32 -1.34
CA SER A 237 -21.26 -19.25 -2.23
C SER A 237 -21.03 -18.91 -3.72
N LEU A 238 -20.91 -17.61 -4.07
CA LEU A 238 -20.55 -17.17 -5.43
C LEU A 238 -19.13 -17.59 -5.84
N PHE A 239 -18.24 -17.79 -4.86
CA PHE A 239 -16.84 -18.16 -5.06
C PHE A 239 -16.57 -19.66 -4.88
N ALA A 240 -17.55 -20.42 -4.38
CA ALA A 240 -17.46 -21.86 -4.19
C ALA A 240 -16.97 -22.63 -5.43
N PRO A 241 -17.35 -22.28 -6.68
CA PRO A 241 -16.81 -22.96 -7.87
C PRO A 241 -15.28 -22.86 -7.99
N SER A 242 -14.71 -21.68 -7.69
CA SER A 242 -13.27 -21.46 -7.72
C SER A 242 -12.56 -22.17 -6.57
N ILE A 243 -13.17 -22.21 -5.38
CA ILE A 243 -12.66 -22.98 -4.23
C ILE A 243 -12.63 -24.48 -4.58
N GLN A 244 -13.71 -25.01 -5.15
CA GLN A 244 -13.78 -26.40 -5.60
C GLN A 244 -12.70 -26.70 -6.65
N GLN A 245 -12.50 -25.81 -7.62
CA GLN A 245 -11.46 -25.99 -8.63
C GLN A 245 -10.06 -26.05 -7.99
N GLU A 246 -9.77 -25.16 -7.05
CA GLU A 246 -8.49 -25.16 -6.34
C GLU A 246 -8.27 -26.45 -5.53
N LEU A 247 -9.28 -26.89 -4.76
CA LEU A 247 -9.18 -28.12 -3.97
C LEU A 247 -8.90 -29.35 -4.85
N LEU A 248 -9.49 -29.41 -6.05
CA LEU A 248 -9.43 -30.60 -6.90
C LEU A 248 -8.30 -30.59 -7.92
N GLN A 249 -7.90 -29.42 -8.40
CA GLN A 249 -6.97 -29.28 -9.52
C GLN A 249 -5.66 -28.60 -9.12
N GLN A 250 -5.68 -27.72 -8.11
CA GLN A 250 -4.49 -27.02 -7.61
C GLN A 250 -3.74 -26.24 -8.71
N ASN A 251 -4.46 -25.71 -9.70
CA ASN A 251 -3.85 -25.10 -10.88
C ASN A 251 -3.27 -23.70 -10.59
N ALA A 252 -3.70 -23.03 -9.52
CA ALA A 252 -3.26 -21.66 -9.23
C ALA A 252 -1.73 -21.55 -9.08
N ILE A 253 -1.07 -22.57 -8.54
CA ILE A 253 0.40 -22.62 -8.46
C ILE A 253 1.05 -22.55 -9.84
N GLN A 254 0.61 -23.40 -10.76
CA GLN A 254 1.15 -23.48 -12.13
C GLN A 254 0.89 -22.20 -12.91
N GLU A 255 -0.27 -21.58 -12.72
CA GLU A 255 -0.61 -20.32 -13.37
C GLU A 255 0.27 -19.16 -12.88
N VAL A 256 0.54 -19.07 -11.57
CA VAL A 256 1.44 -18.05 -11.02
C VAL A 256 2.88 -18.27 -11.47
N GLU A 257 3.36 -19.52 -11.54
CA GLU A 257 4.71 -19.87 -11.99
C GLU A 257 5.02 -19.38 -13.41
N LYS A 258 4.02 -19.27 -14.29
CA LYS A 258 4.18 -18.70 -15.64
C LYS A 258 4.68 -17.25 -15.64
N THR A 259 4.48 -16.52 -14.55
CA THR A 259 4.89 -15.12 -14.42
C THR A 259 6.35 -14.95 -13.99
N TYR A 260 7.00 -16.00 -13.48
CA TYR A 260 8.33 -15.90 -12.86
C TYR A 260 9.41 -15.43 -13.83
N ALA A 261 9.39 -15.91 -15.07
CA ALA A 261 10.36 -15.48 -16.08
C ALA A 261 10.24 -13.97 -16.40
N ILE A 262 9.03 -13.42 -16.41
CA ILE A 262 8.80 -11.99 -16.62
C ILE A 262 9.28 -11.18 -15.40
N LEU A 263 9.14 -11.78 -14.21
CA LEU A 263 9.38 -11.13 -12.93
C LEU A 263 10.78 -11.38 -12.35
N GLU A 264 11.69 -12.04 -13.08
CA GLU A 264 13.00 -12.47 -12.57
C GLU A 264 13.89 -11.33 -12.07
N ASP A 265 13.79 -10.15 -12.70
CA ASP A 265 14.54 -8.94 -12.33
C ASP A 265 13.95 -8.19 -11.12
N TYR A 266 12.85 -8.68 -10.56
CA TYR A 266 12.08 -7.98 -9.54
C TYR A 266 11.96 -8.78 -8.26
N PHE A 267 11.77 -8.07 -7.15
CA PHE A 267 11.48 -8.71 -5.88
C PHE A 267 10.04 -9.25 -5.88
N VAL A 268 9.91 -10.57 -5.96
CA VAL A 268 8.64 -11.29 -5.92
C VAL A 268 8.09 -11.29 -4.49
N GLN A 269 6.82 -10.92 -4.31
CA GLN A 269 6.25 -10.70 -2.98
C GLN A 269 5.53 -11.91 -2.38
N VAL A 270 4.98 -12.78 -3.23
CA VAL A 270 4.22 -13.95 -2.77
C VAL A 270 4.57 -15.20 -3.56
N THR A 271 4.55 -16.33 -2.88
CA THR A 271 4.73 -17.65 -3.46
C THR A 271 3.46 -18.47 -3.24
N PRO A 272 2.87 -19.05 -4.29
CA PRO A 272 1.71 -19.91 -4.18
C PRO A 272 2.04 -21.21 -3.42
N ARG A 273 1.00 -21.87 -2.94
CA ARG A 273 1.07 -23.21 -2.33
C ARG A 273 0.28 -24.21 -3.18
N ASP A 274 0.39 -25.49 -2.85
CA ASP A 274 -0.41 -26.54 -3.50
C ASP A 274 -1.92 -26.29 -3.31
N ILE A 275 -2.34 -25.89 -2.11
CA ILE A 275 -3.70 -25.43 -1.83
C ILE A 275 -3.64 -24.02 -1.24
N ASN A 276 -4.24 -23.07 -1.95
CA ASN A 276 -4.24 -21.64 -1.62
C ASN A 276 -5.44 -21.22 -0.77
N LEU A 277 -5.92 -22.14 0.08
CA LEU A 277 -7.10 -21.99 0.93
C LEU A 277 -6.78 -22.30 2.39
N PHE A 278 -7.42 -21.57 3.29
CA PHE A 278 -7.54 -21.87 4.70
C PHE A 278 -8.95 -22.37 5.02
N TYR A 279 -9.05 -23.16 6.07
CA TYR A 279 -10.31 -23.52 6.71
C TYR A 279 -10.47 -22.69 7.98
N ILE A 280 -11.63 -22.04 8.11
CA ILE A 280 -12.00 -21.20 9.22
C ILE A 280 -13.16 -21.84 9.98
N GLN A 281 -13.04 -21.90 11.31
CA GLN A 281 -14.14 -22.29 12.19
C GLN A 281 -13.94 -21.64 13.56
N ASP A 282 -14.88 -20.79 14.00
CA ASP A 282 -14.75 -20.02 15.24
C ASP A 282 -13.42 -19.22 15.29
N GLN A 283 -12.53 -19.51 16.24
CA GLN A 283 -11.19 -18.92 16.40
C GLN A 283 -10.08 -19.74 15.69
N LEU A 284 -10.46 -20.69 14.83
CA LEU A 284 -9.53 -21.47 14.02
C LEU A 284 -9.39 -20.81 12.64
N ARG A 285 -8.15 -20.67 12.18
CA ARG A 285 -7.83 -20.46 10.77
C ARG A 285 -6.58 -21.25 10.45
N GLU A 286 -6.75 -22.35 9.73
CA GLU A 286 -5.66 -23.28 9.45
C GLU A 286 -5.61 -23.66 7.99
N ARG A 287 -4.41 -23.99 7.51
CA ARG A 287 -4.21 -24.35 6.11
C ARG A 287 -4.89 -25.68 5.80
N ILE A 288 -5.44 -25.78 4.59
CA ILE A 288 -5.90 -27.05 4.03
C ILE A 288 -4.70 -27.71 3.34
N ILE A 289 -4.40 -28.96 3.66
CA ILE A 289 -3.28 -29.72 3.08
C ILE A 289 -3.81 -31.01 2.48
N TRP A 290 -3.36 -31.37 1.29
CA TRP A 290 -3.63 -32.68 0.70
C TRP A 290 -2.57 -33.69 1.15
N ASP A 291 -2.98 -34.70 1.93
CA ASP A 291 -2.08 -35.74 2.45
C ASP A 291 -2.82 -37.06 2.62
N GLN A 292 -2.17 -38.18 2.27
CA GLN A 292 -2.71 -39.54 2.39
C GLN A 292 -4.14 -39.69 1.80
N ASN A 293 -4.38 -39.11 0.62
CA ASN A 293 -5.70 -39.09 -0.06
C ASN A 293 -6.83 -38.40 0.73
N ARG A 294 -6.50 -37.49 1.65
CA ARG A 294 -7.47 -36.69 2.41
C ARG A 294 -7.03 -35.23 2.44
N PHE A 295 -8.01 -34.33 2.59
CA PHE A 295 -7.78 -32.93 2.93
C PHE A 295 -7.70 -32.81 4.45
N LYS A 296 -6.50 -32.53 4.98
CA LYS A 296 -6.25 -32.31 6.40
C LYS A 296 -6.28 -30.83 6.71
N ILE A 297 -6.97 -30.45 7.80
CA ILE A 297 -6.85 -29.10 8.35
C ILE A 297 -5.64 -29.10 9.27
N ASN A 298 -4.62 -28.36 8.86
CA ASN A 298 -3.32 -28.36 9.52
C ASN A 298 -3.44 -28.08 11.02
N ASN A 299 -2.57 -28.68 11.84
CA ASN A 299 -2.56 -28.54 13.30
C ASN A 299 -3.87 -28.96 14.02
N THR A 300 -4.78 -29.68 13.35
CA THR A 300 -6.01 -30.19 13.97
C THR A 300 -6.23 -31.68 13.67
N THR A 301 -7.25 -32.26 14.29
CA THR A 301 -7.72 -33.62 13.99
C THR A 301 -8.71 -33.68 12.83
N LEU A 302 -9.15 -32.54 12.29
CA LEU A 302 -10.13 -32.47 11.21
C LEU A 302 -9.49 -32.94 9.89
N SER A 303 -10.18 -33.87 9.22
CA SER A 303 -9.79 -34.32 7.88
C SER A 303 -11.01 -34.78 7.09
N PHE A 304 -10.99 -34.51 5.79
CA PHE A 304 -12.10 -34.76 4.89
C PHE A 304 -11.63 -35.63 3.71
N SER A 305 -12.47 -36.56 3.27
CA SER A 305 -12.41 -37.11 1.92
C SER A 305 -12.73 -36.03 0.89
N LYS A 306 -12.57 -36.36 -0.39
CA LYS A 306 -12.98 -35.47 -1.48
C LYS A 306 -14.48 -35.16 -1.44
N GLU A 307 -15.31 -36.16 -1.20
CA GLU A 307 -16.76 -36.01 -1.12
C GLU A 307 -17.16 -35.20 0.12
N GLU A 308 -16.50 -35.46 1.26
CA GLU A 308 -16.74 -34.76 2.52
C GLU A 308 -16.39 -33.27 2.43
N ILE A 309 -15.24 -32.90 1.84
CA ILE A 309 -14.86 -31.47 1.75
C ILE A 309 -15.74 -30.69 0.76
N LEU A 310 -16.23 -31.35 -0.30
CA LEU A 310 -17.13 -30.72 -1.26
C LEU A 310 -18.53 -30.54 -0.68
N ALA A 311 -19.00 -31.50 0.13
CA ALA A 311 -20.22 -31.34 0.91
C ALA A 311 -20.07 -30.21 1.94
N GLU A 312 -18.93 -30.13 2.62
CA GLU A 312 -18.60 -29.05 3.55
C GLU A 312 -18.62 -27.68 2.85
N LEU A 313 -17.97 -27.55 1.69
CA LEU A 313 -18.00 -26.34 0.87
C LEU A 313 -19.41 -25.93 0.43
N SER A 314 -20.25 -26.91 0.06
CA SER A 314 -21.63 -26.65 -0.35
C SER A 314 -22.51 -26.18 0.81
N ASN A 315 -22.28 -26.70 2.02
CA ASN A 315 -23.11 -26.41 3.20
C ASN A 315 -22.60 -25.20 4.00
N HIS A 316 -21.28 -24.98 4.00
CA HIS A 316 -20.57 -24.00 4.83
C HIS A 316 -19.47 -23.27 4.03
N PRO A 317 -19.81 -22.55 2.95
CA PRO A 317 -18.82 -21.85 2.13
C PRO A 317 -18.04 -20.78 2.91
N GLU A 318 -18.61 -20.21 3.97
CA GLU A 318 -17.95 -19.26 4.89
C GLU A 318 -16.76 -19.86 5.65
N ARG A 319 -16.65 -21.18 5.71
CA ARG A 319 -15.49 -21.83 6.32
C ARG A 319 -14.26 -21.88 5.42
N PHE A 320 -14.38 -21.47 4.16
CA PHE A 320 -13.28 -21.51 3.20
C PHE A 320 -12.75 -20.10 2.89
N SER A 321 -11.50 -19.87 3.24
CA SER A 321 -10.86 -18.57 3.14
C SER A 321 -9.71 -18.57 2.14
N PRO A 322 -9.76 -17.75 1.09
CA PRO A 322 -8.65 -17.67 0.15
C PRO A 322 -7.44 -16.96 0.78
N ASN A 323 -6.24 -17.46 0.47
CA ASN A 323 -5.01 -16.74 0.81
C ASN A 323 -4.76 -15.57 -0.17
N VAL A 324 -3.58 -14.94 -0.08
CA VAL A 324 -3.18 -13.81 -0.93
C VAL A 324 -3.29 -14.07 -2.45
N ILE A 325 -3.19 -15.32 -2.91
CA ILE A 325 -3.31 -15.72 -4.32
C ILE A 325 -4.77 -15.67 -4.80
N LEU A 326 -5.70 -16.21 -4.00
CA LEU A 326 -7.11 -16.34 -4.40
C LEU A 326 -8.00 -15.22 -3.86
N ARG A 327 -7.55 -14.42 -2.89
CA ARG A 327 -8.34 -13.34 -2.29
C ARG A 327 -8.67 -12.23 -3.31
N PRO A 328 -7.73 -11.78 -4.16
CA PRO A 328 -8.04 -10.87 -5.27
C PRO A 328 -9.12 -11.44 -6.19
N LEU A 329 -9.03 -12.71 -6.56
CA LEU A 329 -10.03 -13.37 -7.40
C LEU A 329 -11.40 -13.41 -6.72
N TYR A 330 -11.45 -13.69 -5.42
CA TYR A 330 -12.69 -13.66 -4.64
C TYR A 330 -13.35 -12.27 -4.66
N GLN A 331 -12.58 -11.22 -4.37
CA GLN A 331 -13.05 -9.83 -4.45
C GLN A 331 -13.67 -9.51 -5.81
N GLU A 332 -12.97 -9.87 -6.89
CA GLU A 332 -13.41 -9.57 -8.27
C GLU A 332 -14.57 -10.46 -8.75
N THR A 333 -14.77 -11.61 -8.08
CA THR A 333 -15.92 -12.49 -8.31
C THR A 333 -17.21 -11.87 -7.78
N ILE A 334 -17.16 -11.19 -6.63
CA ILE A 334 -18.34 -10.66 -5.93
C ILE A 334 -18.58 -9.17 -6.16
N LEU A 335 -17.60 -8.42 -6.68
CA LEU A 335 -17.73 -7.00 -6.97
C LEU A 335 -17.75 -6.73 -8.49
N PRO A 336 -18.63 -5.84 -8.99
CA PRO A 336 -18.54 -5.29 -10.34
C PRO A 336 -17.40 -4.24 -10.43
N ASN A 337 -16.21 -4.60 -9.95
CA ASN A 337 -15.07 -3.70 -9.84
C ASN A 337 -14.37 -3.46 -11.18
N LEU A 338 -14.00 -2.21 -11.42
CA LEU A 338 -13.22 -1.78 -12.59
C LEU A 338 -11.75 -1.62 -12.27
N CYS A 339 -11.44 -1.15 -11.06
CA CYS A 339 -10.08 -0.78 -10.69
C CYS A 339 -9.82 -1.11 -9.21
N TYR A 340 -8.72 -1.81 -8.97
CA TYR A 340 -8.17 -1.99 -7.64
C TYR A 340 -7.11 -0.93 -7.36
N ILE A 341 -7.32 -0.13 -6.32
CA ILE A 341 -6.37 0.86 -5.84
C ILE A 341 -5.57 0.25 -4.67
N GLY A 342 -4.27 0.10 -4.86
CA GLY A 342 -3.38 -0.52 -3.87
C GLY A 342 -2.05 0.20 -3.72
N GLY A 343 -1.30 -0.17 -2.68
CA GLY A 343 0.10 0.20 -2.54
C GLY A 343 1.01 -0.62 -3.45
N GLY A 344 2.27 -0.21 -3.58
CA GLY A 344 3.21 -0.88 -4.48
C GLY A 344 3.49 -2.35 -4.15
N GLY A 345 3.30 -2.77 -2.90
CA GLY A 345 3.37 -4.18 -2.55
C GLY A 345 2.18 -4.99 -3.04
N GLU A 346 0.98 -4.43 -2.90
CA GLU A 346 -0.22 -5.09 -3.38
C GLU A 346 -0.17 -5.27 -4.90
N LEU A 347 0.11 -4.19 -5.62
CA LEU A 347 0.22 -4.22 -7.08
C LEU A 347 1.26 -5.24 -7.56
N ALA A 348 2.39 -5.37 -6.85
CA ALA A 348 3.42 -6.34 -7.20
C ALA A 348 2.89 -7.77 -7.19
N TYR A 349 2.14 -8.17 -6.15
CA TYR A 349 1.56 -9.51 -6.14
C TYR A 349 0.36 -9.62 -7.08
N TRP A 350 -0.46 -8.58 -7.27
CA TRP A 350 -1.59 -8.63 -8.22
C TRP A 350 -1.12 -8.93 -9.65
N LEU A 351 0.01 -8.37 -10.08
CA LEU A 351 0.61 -8.66 -11.40
C LEU A 351 0.95 -10.15 -11.58
N GLN A 352 1.21 -10.89 -10.49
CA GLN A 352 1.45 -12.33 -10.55
C GLN A 352 0.16 -13.14 -10.84
N LEU A 353 -1.01 -12.53 -10.65
CA LEU A 353 -2.29 -13.25 -10.63
C LEU A 353 -3.06 -13.16 -11.94
N LYS A 354 -2.62 -12.37 -12.93
CA LYS A 354 -3.33 -12.26 -14.22
C LYS A 354 -3.64 -13.63 -14.86
N PRO A 355 -2.71 -14.61 -14.91
CA PRO A 355 -3.01 -15.95 -15.43
C PRO A 355 -4.05 -16.72 -14.60
N VAL A 356 -4.09 -16.51 -13.27
CA VAL A 356 -5.09 -17.13 -12.39
C VAL A 356 -6.49 -16.59 -12.72
N PHE A 357 -6.61 -15.29 -12.98
CA PHE A 357 -7.87 -14.70 -13.42
C PHE A 357 -8.34 -15.25 -14.77
N ASP A 358 -7.41 -15.43 -15.71
CA ASP A 358 -7.71 -16.02 -17.02
C ASP A 358 -8.21 -17.47 -16.89
N LEU A 359 -7.58 -18.27 -16.00
CA LEU A 359 -8.03 -19.63 -15.69
C LEU A 359 -9.49 -19.67 -15.20
N HIS A 360 -9.86 -18.73 -14.33
CA HIS A 360 -11.19 -18.67 -13.72
C HIS A 360 -12.20 -17.84 -14.53
N GLN A 361 -11.80 -17.29 -15.68
CA GLN A 361 -12.64 -16.45 -16.55
C GLN A 361 -13.27 -15.27 -15.79
N VAL A 362 -12.50 -14.66 -14.89
CA VAL A 362 -12.89 -13.45 -14.17
C VAL A 362 -12.12 -12.28 -14.75
N ASP A 363 -12.81 -11.18 -15.05
CA ASP A 363 -12.16 -9.96 -15.54
C ASP A 363 -11.11 -9.47 -14.54
N PHE A 364 -9.87 -9.33 -14.99
CA PHE A 364 -8.80 -8.72 -14.21
C PHE A 364 -9.04 -7.19 -14.13
N PRO A 365 -9.10 -6.59 -12.93
CA PRO A 365 -9.32 -5.16 -12.79
C PRO A 365 -8.08 -4.38 -13.24
N MET A 366 -8.26 -3.11 -13.57
CA MET A 366 -7.12 -2.21 -13.70
C MET A 366 -6.46 -2.02 -12.34
N LEU A 367 -5.13 -2.00 -12.30
CA LEU A 367 -4.39 -1.79 -11.06
C LEU A 367 -3.98 -0.32 -10.99
N LEU A 368 -4.33 0.38 -9.93
CA LEU A 368 -3.93 1.77 -9.75
C LEU A 368 -3.09 1.89 -8.49
N LEU A 369 -1.91 2.51 -8.63
CA LEU A 369 -1.09 2.85 -7.49
C LEU A 369 -1.75 4.04 -6.80
N ARG A 370 -2.15 3.84 -5.54
CA ARG A 370 -2.77 4.90 -4.73
C ARG A 370 -1.93 6.18 -4.71
N ASN A 371 -2.55 7.32 -4.44
CA ASN A 371 -1.81 8.53 -4.10
C ASN A 371 -0.87 8.26 -2.91
N SER A 372 0.32 8.84 -2.97
CA SER A 372 1.24 8.94 -1.83
C SER A 372 1.33 10.39 -1.41
N VAL A 373 1.22 10.65 -0.10
CA VAL A 373 1.05 12.01 0.42
C VAL A 373 2.01 12.28 1.57
N LEU A 374 2.65 13.44 1.52
CA LEU A 374 3.39 14.03 2.63
C LEU A 374 2.59 15.20 3.20
N LEU A 375 2.18 15.09 4.46
CA LEU A 375 1.54 16.18 5.20
C LEU A 375 2.62 17.03 5.86
N ALA A 376 2.59 18.33 5.62
CA ALA A 376 3.49 19.29 6.22
C ALA A 376 2.72 20.41 6.91
N THR A 377 3.10 20.76 8.14
CA THR A 377 2.55 21.93 8.82
C THR A 377 3.14 23.21 8.24
N GLU A 378 2.42 24.33 8.33
CA GLU A 378 3.00 25.64 7.97
C GLU A 378 4.33 25.93 8.68
N LYS A 379 4.49 25.47 9.92
CA LYS A 379 5.73 25.64 10.69
C LYS A 379 6.90 24.89 10.04
N GLN A 380 6.65 23.67 9.57
CA GLN A 380 7.66 22.89 8.85
C GLN A 380 8.02 23.54 7.52
N VAL A 381 7.04 24.02 6.75
CA VAL A 381 7.29 24.76 5.50
C VAL A 381 8.14 26.01 5.77
N LYS A 382 7.81 26.81 6.79
CA LYS A 382 8.62 27.98 7.20
C LYS A 382 10.04 27.59 7.66
N LYS A 383 10.23 26.40 8.26
CA LYS A 383 11.57 25.88 8.60
C LYS A 383 12.36 25.52 7.34
N LEU A 384 11.72 24.87 6.36
CA LEU A 384 12.34 24.55 5.06
C LEU A 384 12.77 25.82 4.32
N ASP A 385 11.89 26.83 4.26
CA ASP A 385 12.18 28.12 3.63
C ASP A 385 13.42 28.80 4.25
N LYS A 386 13.49 28.83 5.59
CA LYS A 386 14.63 29.41 6.33
C LYS A 386 15.93 28.64 6.11
N LEU A 387 15.84 27.34 5.81
CA LEU A 387 16.98 26.48 5.50
C LEU A 387 17.28 26.43 3.99
N GLN A 388 16.53 27.19 3.17
CA GLN A 388 16.64 27.20 1.71
C GLN A 388 16.56 25.79 1.11
N LEU A 389 15.64 24.97 1.62
CA LEU A 389 15.38 23.62 1.14
C LEU A 389 14.23 23.63 0.14
N THR A 390 14.42 22.96 -0.99
CA THR A 390 13.34 22.62 -1.92
C THR A 390 12.71 21.28 -1.54
N TRP A 391 11.51 20.99 -2.01
CA TRP A 391 10.90 19.67 -1.77
C TRP A 391 11.74 18.52 -2.34
N SER A 392 12.31 18.68 -3.54
CA SER A 392 13.24 17.68 -4.10
C SER A 392 14.46 17.43 -3.20
N ASP A 393 14.95 18.45 -2.48
CA ASP A 393 16.03 18.28 -1.51
C ASP A 393 15.61 17.36 -0.36
N VAL A 394 14.38 17.53 0.17
CA VAL A 394 13.91 16.77 1.34
C VAL A 394 13.63 15.30 0.98
N PHE A 395 13.20 15.01 -0.25
CA PHE A 395 12.98 13.64 -0.74
C PHE A 395 14.29 12.90 -1.05
N ALA A 396 15.40 13.62 -1.26
CA ALA A 396 16.68 12.98 -1.53
C ALA A 396 17.20 12.20 -0.31
N PRO A 397 17.96 11.11 -0.51
CA PRO A 397 18.62 10.41 0.59
C PRO A 397 19.44 11.37 1.45
N ALA A 398 19.38 11.21 2.78
CA ALA A 398 20.00 12.15 3.73
C ALA A 398 21.48 12.44 3.41
N GLU A 399 22.26 11.43 3.01
CA GLU A 399 23.67 11.62 2.64
C GLU A 399 23.84 12.54 1.42
N VAL A 400 22.99 12.38 0.40
CA VAL A 400 22.98 13.20 -0.83
C VAL A 400 22.56 14.62 -0.49
N LEU A 401 21.50 14.79 0.32
CA LEU A 401 21.04 16.10 0.80
C LEU A 401 22.14 16.84 1.56
N LEU A 402 22.75 16.18 2.55
CA LEU A 402 23.79 16.78 3.38
C LEU A 402 25.07 17.07 2.58
N GLN A 403 25.41 16.26 1.57
CA GLN A 403 26.52 16.55 0.67
C GLN A 403 26.22 17.79 -0.18
N LYS A 404 25.05 17.86 -0.82
CA LYS A 404 24.62 19.01 -1.63
C LYS A 404 24.63 20.29 -0.80
N LYS A 405 23.98 20.28 0.36
CA LYS A 405 23.87 21.48 1.24
C LYS A 405 25.21 21.85 1.85
N SER A 406 26.08 20.90 2.16
CA SER A 406 27.45 21.22 2.62
C SER A 406 28.29 21.88 1.53
N ALA A 407 28.08 21.54 0.25
CA ALA A 407 28.77 22.19 -0.86
C ALA A 407 28.22 23.60 -1.13
N GLU A 408 26.90 23.80 -1.06
CA GLU A 408 26.27 25.13 -1.20
C GLU A 408 26.69 26.11 -0.08
N LEU A 409 26.94 25.60 1.13
CA LEU A 409 27.39 26.39 2.28
C LEU A 409 28.92 26.60 2.30
N SER A 410 29.66 25.99 1.39
CA SER A 410 31.13 26.12 1.34
C SER A 410 31.53 27.22 0.39
N ASP A 411 32.38 28.14 0.86
CA ASP A 411 33.04 29.14 0.00
C ASP A 411 34.11 28.51 -0.91
N VAL A 412 34.47 27.23 -0.66
CA VAL A 412 35.53 26.49 -1.34
C VAL A 412 34.94 25.26 -2.02
N SER A 413 35.16 25.14 -3.32
CA SER A 413 34.83 23.91 -4.06
C SER A 413 35.94 22.87 -3.89
N PHE A 414 35.58 21.70 -3.37
CA PHE A 414 36.47 20.54 -3.28
C PHE A 414 36.14 19.57 -4.42
N ASP A 415 36.47 20.00 -5.64
CA ASP A 415 36.40 19.19 -6.86
C ASP A 415 37.83 18.98 -7.38
N PHE A 416 38.29 17.73 -7.29
CA PHE A 416 39.63 17.33 -7.72
C PHE A 416 39.66 16.71 -9.13
N ASP A 417 38.61 16.87 -9.95
CA ASP A 417 38.54 16.25 -11.28
C ASP A 417 39.63 16.76 -12.22
N ALA A 418 39.93 18.06 -12.19
CA ALA A 418 41.04 18.61 -12.97
C ALA A 418 42.39 17.99 -12.53
N GLN A 419 42.61 17.83 -11.23
CA GLN A 419 43.81 17.22 -10.67
C GLN A 419 43.91 15.73 -11.02
N ARG A 420 42.77 15.01 -11.02
CA ARG A 420 42.69 13.62 -11.48
C ARG A 420 43.07 13.50 -12.96
N GLN A 421 42.54 14.37 -13.81
CA GLN A 421 42.87 14.38 -15.24
C GLN A 421 44.35 14.66 -15.49
N VAL A 422 44.95 15.64 -14.79
CA VAL A 422 46.39 15.92 -14.88
C VAL A 422 47.21 14.69 -14.45
N LEU A 423 46.80 14.03 -13.37
CA LEU A 423 47.48 12.85 -12.86
C LEU A 423 47.36 11.67 -13.84
N GLN A 424 46.19 11.43 -14.42
CA GLN A 424 46.00 10.41 -15.46
C GLN A 424 46.86 10.69 -16.70
N GLN A 425 46.88 11.92 -17.19
CA GLN A 425 47.74 12.30 -18.32
C GLN A 425 49.23 12.08 -18.01
N GLN A 426 49.67 12.38 -16.79
CA GLN A 426 51.04 12.10 -16.35
C GLN A 426 51.33 10.58 -16.38
N PHE A 427 50.40 9.75 -15.91
CA PHE A 427 50.57 8.30 -15.93
C PHE A 427 50.48 7.70 -17.34
N ASP A 428 49.72 8.30 -18.26
CA ASP A 428 49.71 7.93 -19.67
C ASP A 428 51.08 8.16 -20.32
N GLN A 429 51.73 9.28 -20.02
CA GLN A 429 53.10 9.55 -20.49
C GLN A 429 54.10 8.53 -19.92
N LEU A 430 53.97 8.18 -18.64
CA LEU A 430 54.82 7.16 -18.00
C LEU A 430 54.59 5.76 -18.60
N ARG A 431 53.35 5.40 -18.93
CA ARG A 431 53.03 4.16 -19.65
C ARG A 431 53.70 4.10 -21.01
N ALA A 432 53.67 5.20 -21.77
CA ALA A 432 54.31 5.29 -23.08
C ALA A 432 55.85 5.12 -23.00
N LEU A 433 56.50 5.71 -21.98
CA LEU A 433 57.94 5.52 -21.73
C LEU A 433 58.28 4.09 -21.31
N ALA A 434 57.47 3.47 -20.45
CA ALA A 434 57.66 2.09 -20.03
C ALA A 434 57.54 1.12 -21.22
N GLN A 435 56.59 1.35 -22.13
CA GLN A 435 56.44 0.57 -23.37
C GLN A 435 57.68 0.66 -24.28
N GLN A 436 58.37 1.81 -24.30
CA GLN A 436 59.59 2.03 -25.09
C GLN A 436 60.85 1.46 -24.43
N THR A 437 60.80 1.11 -23.14
CA THR A 437 61.98 0.68 -22.37
C THR A 437 61.90 -0.79 -21.96
N ASP A 438 60.91 -1.14 -21.13
CA ASP A 438 60.62 -2.51 -20.69
C ASP A 438 59.14 -2.63 -20.29
N ALA A 439 58.39 -3.42 -21.07
CA ALA A 439 56.96 -3.62 -20.88
C ALA A 439 56.59 -4.29 -19.53
N SER A 440 57.55 -4.94 -18.85
CA SER A 440 57.34 -5.52 -17.52
C SER A 440 56.99 -4.47 -16.45
N PHE A 441 57.35 -3.20 -16.66
CA PHE A 441 57.06 -2.10 -15.73
C PHE A 441 55.64 -1.53 -15.83
N ILE A 442 54.86 -1.88 -16.85
CA ILE A 442 53.48 -1.36 -17.04
C ILE A 442 52.61 -1.66 -15.81
N GLY A 443 52.76 -2.86 -15.23
CA GLY A 443 52.04 -3.24 -14.01
C GLY A 443 52.37 -2.33 -12.82
N ALA A 444 53.64 -1.94 -12.67
CA ALA A 444 54.08 -1.03 -11.62
C ALA A 444 53.56 0.40 -11.83
N VAL A 445 53.54 0.89 -13.07
CA VAL A 445 52.99 2.21 -13.43
C VAL A 445 51.49 2.28 -13.11
N ASN A 446 50.71 1.27 -13.52
CA ASN A 446 49.26 1.21 -13.24
C ASN A 446 48.98 1.11 -11.73
N ALA A 447 49.80 0.37 -10.99
CA ALA A 447 49.66 0.28 -9.54
C ALA A 447 49.89 1.63 -8.85
N GLN A 448 50.88 2.41 -9.32
CA GLN A 448 51.14 3.75 -8.79
C GLN A 448 50.04 4.75 -9.16
N GLU A 449 49.54 4.72 -10.39
CA GLU A 449 48.40 5.55 -10.80
C GLU A 449 47.21 5.32 -9.88
N LYS A 450 46.80 4.05 -9.72
CA LYS A 450 45.67 3.68 -8.87
C LYS A 450 45.88 4.09 -7.42
N LYS A 451 47.11 4.03 -6.91
CA LYS A 451 47.45 4.45 -5.54
C LYS A 451 47.32 5.97 -5.38
N GLN A 452 47.79 6.74 -6.35
CA GLN A 452 47.76 8.21 -6.29
C GLN A 452 46.34 8.76 -6.49
N ILE A 453 45.56 8.20 -7.42
CA ILE A 453 44.13 8.55 -7.58
C ILE A 453 43.38 8.29 -6.27
N LYS A 454 43.54 7.10 -5.67
CA LYS A 454 42.95 6.80 -4.36
C LYS A 454 43.40 7.76 -3.26
N GLY A 455 44.65 8.23 -3.30
CA GLY A 455 45.17 9.24 -2.37
C GLY A 455 44.45 10.57 -2.49
N LEU A 456 44.22 11.04 -3.73
CA LEU A 456 43.42 12.23 -4.01
C LEU A 456 41.98 12.07 -3.55
N ASP A 457 41.32 10.96 -3.87
CA ASP A 457 39.94 10.69 -3.44
C ASP A 457 39.81 10.69 -1.90
N HIS A 458 40.83 10.16 -1.20
CA HIS A 458 40.84 10.17 0.26
C HIS A 458 41.01 11.58 0.83
N LEU A 459 41.86 12.40 0.21
CA LEU A 459 42.05 13.80 0.61
C LEU A 459 40.79 14.63 0.38
N GLU A 460 40.18 14.52 -0.79
CA GLU A 460 38.91 15.19 -1.15
C GLU A 460 37.81 14.84 -0.13
N LYS A 461 37.63 13.55 0.18
CA LYS A 461 36.67 13.09 1.21
C LYS A 461 36.97 13.66 2.60
N ARG A 462 38.25 13.77 2.99
CA ARG A 462 38.64 14.35 4.28
C ARG A 462 38.32 15.84 4.36
N LEU A 463 38.53 16.58 3.27
CA LEU A 463 38.20 18.00 3.18
C LEU A 463 36.69 18.23 3.21
N GLN A 464 35.92 17.46 2.43
CA GLN A 464 34.45 17.48 2.47
C GLN A 464 33.92 17.18 3.88
N LYS A 465 34.53 16.23 4.61
CA LYS A 465 34.17 15.93 6.01
C LYS A 465 34.50 17.08 6.96
N ALA A 466 35.60 17.80 6.74
CA ALA A 466 35.96 18.96 7.55
C ALA A 466 34.96 20.11 7.36
N GLU A 467 34.50 20.35 6.13
CA GLU A 467 33.43 21.33 5.86
C GLU A 467 32.10 20.93 6.49
N LYS A 468 31.69 19.66 6.36
CA LYS A 468 30.50 19.16 7.06
C LYS A 468 30.56 19.43 8.57
N LYS A 469 31.76 19.34 9.17
CA LYS A 469 31.96 19.65 10.59
C LYS A 469 31.86 21.15 10.89
N LYS A 470 32.35 22.01 9.99
CA LYS A 470 32.23 23.48 10.09
C LYS A 470 30.76 23.92 10.03
N ASN A 471 29.98 23.30 9.15
CA ASN A 471 28.56 23.61 8.92
C ASN A 471 27.60 22.73 9.75
N LYS A 472 28.10 22.06 10.80
CA LYS A 472 27.37 21.02 11.54
C LYS A 472 26.01 21.48 12.05
N GLU A 473 25.89 22.68 12.60
CA GLU A 473 24.63 23.16 13.17
C GLU A 473 23.51 23.28 12.12
N VAL A 474 23.81 23.83 10.94
CA VAL A 474 22.84 23.95 9.85
C VAL A 474 22.49 22.56 9.30
N LEU A 475 23.49 21.70 9.12
CA LEU A 475 23.29 20.33 8.64
C LEU A 475 22.46 19.47 9.62
N ASP A 476 22.68 19.62 10.93
CA ASP A 476 21.90 18.94 11.96
C ASP A 476 20.43 19.43 11.94
N ARG A 477 20.19 20.73 11.69
CA ARG A 477 18.83 21.28 11.52
C ARG A 477 18.13 20.78 10.25
N ILE A 478 18.87 20.63 9.15
CA ILE A 478 18.37 20.06 7.89
C ILE A 478 17.97 18.60 8.11
N LEU A 479 18.82 17.82 8.78
CA LEU A 479 18.52 16.42 9.09
C LEU A 479 17.31 16.31 10.03
N ALA A 480 17.20 17.20 11.02
CA ALA A 480 16.08 17.22 11.95
C ALA A 480 14.74 17.45 11.22
N ILE A 481 14.65 18.46 10.36
CA ILE A 481 13.40 18.71 9.60
C ILE A 481 13.10 17.58 8.60
N GLN A 482 14.13 16.96 7.99
CA GLN A 482 13.92 15.79 7.14
C GLN A 482 13.35 14.63 7.95
N LEU A 483 13.84 14.36 9.16
CA LEU A 483 13.32 13.28 10.03
C LEU A 483 11.94 13.59 10.60
N GLU A 484 11.57 14.86 10.80
CA GLU A 484 10.20 15.26 11.15
C GLU A 484 9.20 14.89 10.02
N LEU A 485 9.63 15.04 8.75
CA LEU A 485 8.82 14.76 7.56
C LEU A 485 8.89 13.28 7.11
N PHE A 486 10.03 12.62 7.31
CA PHE A 486 10.31 11.23 6.91
C PHE A 486 10.73 10.41 8.14
N PRO A 487 9.79 10.11 9.05
CA PRO A 487 10.08 9.41 10.28
C PRO A 487 10.73 8.05 10.00
N LYS A 488 11.74 7.70 10.82
CA LYS A 488 12.54 6.47 10.67
C LYS A 488 13.19 6.30 9.29
N ASN A 489 13.45 7.39 8.58
CA ASN A 489 13.92 7.39 7.18
C ASN A 489 12.97 6.67 6.22
N SER A 490 11.68 6.68 6.54
CA SER A 490 10.61 6.08 5.72
C SER A 490 9.55 7.13 5.39
N LEU A 491 8.61 6.76 4.53
CA LEU A 491 7.48 7.61 4.20
C LEU A 491 6.61 7.84 5.44
N GLN A 492 6.27 9.10 5.69
CA GLN A 492 5.36 9.54 6.74
C GLN A 492 4.07 8.71 6.79
N GLU A 493 3.52 8.46 5.60
CA GLU A 493 2.24 7.80 5.42
C GLU A 493 2.19 6.37 5.94
N ARG A 494 3.36 5.74 6.15
CA ARG A 494 3.52 4.36 6.65
C ARG A 494 3.78 4.29 8.14
N TYR A 495 3.99 5.42 8.81
CA TYR A 495 4.39 5.47 10.20
C TYR A 495 3.33 6.13 11.08
N TYR A 496 2.99 7.38 10.80
CA TYR A 496 2.06 8.12 11.65
C TYR A 496 0.61 7.70 11.43
N ASN A 497 -0.15 7.78 12.51
CA ASN A 497 -1.59 7.69 12.50
C ASN A 497 -2.25 9.04 12.17
N PHE A 498 -3.43 9.03 11.55
CA PHE A 498 -4.14 10.24 11.15
C PHE A 498 -4.49 11.15 12.33
N ALA A 499 -4.72 10.59 13.53
CA ALA A 499 -5.07 11.34 14.73
C ALA A 499 -4.02 12.40 15.07
N GLN A 500 -2.75 12.18 14.70
CA GLN A 500 -1.66 13.14 14.91
C GLN A 500 -1.94 14.47 14.20
N PHE A 501 -2.50 14.42 13.00
CA PHE A 501 -2.80 15.60 12.19
C PHE A 501 -4.21 16.11 12.46
N TYR A 502 -5.17 15.19 12.64
CA TYR A 502 -6.56 15.53 12.95
C TYR A 502 -6.68 16.35 14.24
N GLN A 503 -5.82 16.12 15.24
CA GLN A 503 -5.86 16.91 16.47
C GLN A 503 -5.64 18.41 16.23
N GLU A 504 -4.87 18.76 15.19
CA GLU A 504 -4.59 20.15 14.81
C GLU A 504 -5.63 20.71 13.83
N THR A 505 -6.03 19.93 12.83
CA THR A 505 -6.87 20.41 11.71
C THR A 505 -8.34 20.00 11.77
N GLY A 506 -8.68 18.97 12.53
CA GLY A 506 -10.03 18.42 12.61
C GLY A 506 -10.52 17.87 11.26
N ASP A 507 -11.80 18.07 10.98
CA ASP A 507 -12.48 17.54 9.79
C ASP A 507 -11.89 18.06 8.47
N ASP A 508 -11.21 19.21 8.51
CA ASP A 508 -10.50 19.79 7.38
C ASP A 508 -9.41 18.86 6.81
N LEU A 509 -8.85 17.94 7.61
CA LEU A 509 -7.85 16.98 7.12
C LEU A 509 -8.38 16.14 5.95
N ILE A 510 -9.54 15.49 6.14
CA ILE A 510 -10.12 14.61 5.12
C ILE A 510 -10.63 15.43 3.95
N GLN A 511 -11.23 16.59 4.22
CA GLN A 511 -11.66 17.52 3.17
C GLN A 511 -10.49 17.94 2.27
N LYS A 512 -9.36 18.38 2.85
CA LYS A 512 -8.16 18.74 2.08
C LYS A 512 -7.63 17.58 1.24
N LEU A 513 -7.64 16.36 1.78
CA LEU A 513 -7.24 15.17 1.02
C LEU A 513 -8.18 14.96 -0.18
N VAL A 514 -9.49 14.97 0.01
CA VAL A 514 -10.47 14.80 -1.06
C VAL A 514 -10.33 15.89 -2.13
N GLU A 515 -10.13 17.14 -1.73
CA GLU A 515 -10.01 18.27 -2.66
C GLU A 515 -8.72 18.22 -3.48
N GLN A 516 -7.62 17.70 -2.92
CA GLN A 516 -6.29 17.81 -3.54
C GLN A 516 -5.83 16.55 -4.26
N LEU A 517 -6.19 15.34 -3.79
CA LEU A 517 -5.67 14.11 -4.39
C LEU A 517 -6.22 13.90 -5.81
N ARG A 518 -5.33 13.59 -6.74
CA ARG A 518 -5.64 13.26 -8.14
C ARG A 518 -5.13 11.85 -8.42
N PRO A 519 -5.99 10.82 -8.43
CA PRO A 519 -5.54 9.42 -8.49
C PRO A 519 -4.78 9.05 -9.76
N LEU A 520 -5.06 9.71 -10.89
CA LEU A 520 -4.49 9.38 -12.19
C LEU A 520 -3.22 10.16 -12.56
N ASP A 521 -2.81 11.15 -11.74
CA ASP A 521 -1.64 11.99 -12.04
C ASP A 521 -0.30 11.29 -11.72
N HIS A 522 -0.31 10.31 -10.82
CA HIS A 522 0.87 9.53 -10.38
C HIS A 522 2.02 10.37 -9.79
N ASP A 523 1.66 11.51 -9.18
CA ASP A 523 2.55 12.39 -8.47
C ASP A 523 2.49 12.16 -6.95
N PHE A 524 3.59 12.49 -6.28
CA PHE A 524 3.67 12.51 -4.82
C PHE A 524 3.10 13.84 -4.32
N ASP A 525 1.96 13.76 -3.66
CA ASP A 525 1.24 14.93 -3.16
C ASP A 525 1.90 15.48 -1.90
N ILE A 526 2.12 16.80 -1.87
CA ILE A 526 2.64 17.51 -0.69
C ILE A 526 1.58 18.50 -0.23
N ILE A 527 0.89 18.17 0.85
CA ILE A 527 -0.25 18.95 1.34
C ILE A 527 0.19 19.74 2.57
N THR A 528 0.04 21.06 2.50
CA THR A 528 0.26 21.93 3.66
C THR A 528 -1.01 22.03 4.49
N LEU A 529 -0.91 21.61 5.75
CA LEU A 529 -1.98 21.64 6.74
C LEU A 529 -2.11 23.01 7.40
#